data_AF-A0A4Y2UIY3-F1
#
_entry.id   AF-A0A4Y2UIY3-F1
#
_cell.length_a   1.000
_cell.length_b   1.000
_cell.length_c   1.000
_cell.angle_alpha   90.00
_cell.angle_beta   90.00
_cell.angle_gamma   90.00
#
_symmetry.space_group_name_H-M   'P 1'
#
loop_
_entity.id
_entity.type
_entity.pdbx_description
1 polymer ?
#
loop_
_entity_poly.entity_id
_entity_poly.type
_entity_poly.pdbx_seq_one_letter_code
_entity_poly.pdbx_strand_id
1 'polypeptide(L)'
;MSPTTRSQSRKYKTSSSESQELPVFNVDRIHRKLKKKFHRLHLQHDASVFLAAVLEYLTVEVVTLSKKLIMKNNRRIRSSQVKQILQTDPDLTILLSKVTIPTDI
;
A
#
# COMPACT_ATOMS: atom_id res chain seq x y z
N MET A 1 -32.19 45.30 2.14
CA MET A 1 -31.50 44.37 3.05
C MET A 1 -31.73 42.97 2.54
N SER A 2 -30.73 42.34 1.93
CA SER A 2 -30.86 41.02 1.30
C SER A 2 -30.43 39.94 2.31
N PRO A 3 -31.19 38.85 2.53
CA PRO A 3 -30.76 37.79 3.40
C PRO A 3 -29.74 36.90 2.67
N THR A 4 -28.51 36.88 3.17
CA THR A 4 -27.44 35.99 2.70
C THR A 4 -27.75 34.55 3.13
N THR A 5 -27.97 33.65 2.17
CA THR A 5 -28.20 32.23 2.42
C THR A 5 -26.89 31.55 2.84
N ARG A 6 -26.80 31.20 4.13
CA ARG A 6 -25.67 30.45 4.71
C ARG A 6 -25.74 29.00 4.21
N SER A 7 -24.96 28.65 3.20
CA SER A 7 -24.75 27.28 2.76
C SER A 7 -24.14 26.45 3.90
N GLN A 8 -24.95 25.57 4.50
CA GLN A 8 -24.48 24.58 5.45
C GLN A 8 -23.70 23.51 4.69
N SER A 9 -22.37 23.54 4.76
CA SER A 9 -21.54 22.43 4.31
C SER A 9 -21.92 21.18 5.12
N ARG A 10 -22.57 20.21 4.48
CA ARG A 10 -22.81 18.88 5.07
C ARG A 10 -21.45 18.28 5.41
N LYS A 11 -21.13 18.26 6.70
CA LYS A 11 -20.02 17.51 7.25
C LYS A 11 -20.37 16.03 7.05
N TYR A 12 -19.81 15.40 6.02
CA TYR A 12 -19.92 13.95 5.87
C TYR A 12 -19.24 13.33 7.08
N LYS A 13 -20.05 12.79 7.98
CA LYS A 13 -19.61 11.98 9.10
C LYS A 13 -19.09 10.68 8.47
N THR A 14 -17.79 10.57 8.25
CA THR A 14 -17.18 9.28 7.91
C THR A 14 -17.31 8.44 9.17
N SER A 15 -18.27 7.52 9.16
CA SER A 15 -18.51 6.54 10.21
C SER A 15 -17.20 5.81 10.49
N SER A 16 -16.70 6.00 11.71
CA SER A 16 -15.78 5.08 12.36
C SER A 16 -16.53 3.75 12.54
N SER A 17 -16.47 2.90 11.54
CA SER A 17 -16.94 1.52 11.65
C SER A 17 -15.73 0.68 12.07
N GLU A 18 -15.63 0.42 13.38
CA GLU A 18 -14.68 -0.50 14.03
C GLU A 18 -14.86 -1.97 13.61
N SER A 19 -15.29 -2.26 12.37
CA SER A 19 -15.57 -3.62 11.89
C SER A 19 -15.30 -3.84 10.40
N GLN A 20 -14.64 -2.91 9.71
CA GLN A 20 -13.99 -3.21 8.44
C GLN A 20 -12.49 -3.06 8.64
N GLU A 21 -11.75 -4.16 8.59
CA GLU A 21 -10.30 -4.13 8.45
C GLU A 21 -9.99 -3.53 7.08
N LEU A 22 -9.94 -2.20 7.04
CA LEU A 22 -9.51 -1.47 5.86
C LEU A 22 -8.01 -1.68 5.67
N PRO A 23 -7.52 -1.76 4.42
CA PRO A 23 -6.10 -1.83 4.17
C PRO A 23 -5.35 -0.70 4.88
N VAL A 24 -4.21 -1.02 5.49
CA VAL A 24 -3.28 -0.07 6.13
C VAL A 24 -2.83 0.98 5.11
N PHE A 25 -2.75 0.60 3.84
CA PHE A 25 -2.48 1.53 2.76
C PHE A 25 -3.67 2.43 2.45
N ASN A 26 -3.40 3.73 2.40
CA ASN A 26 -4.41 4.77 2.18
C ASN A 26 -5.10 4.61 0.81
N VAL A 27 -6.31 4.07 0.82
CA VAL A 27 -7.13 3.78 -0.37
C VAL A 27 -7.41 5.05 -1.18
N ASP A 28 -7.73 6.16 -0.53
CA ASP A 28 -8.02 7.43 -1.21
C ASP A 28 -6.83 7.96 -2.02
N ARG A 29 -5.62 7.81 -1.47
CA ARG A 29 -4.37 8.19 -2.15
C ARG A 29 -4.16 7.32 -3.38
N ILE A 30 -4.44 6.02 -3.30
CA ILE A 30 -4.36 5.09 -4.43
C ILE A 30 -5.41 5.46 -5.48
N HIS A 31 -6.67 5.66 -5.07
CA HIS A 31 -7.77 6.05 -5.96
C HIS A 31 -7.46 7.34 -6.72
N ARG A 32 -6.94 8.37 -6.01
CA ARG A 32 -6.52 9.63 -6.63
C ARG A 32 -5.39 9.44 -7.65
N LYS A 33 -4.40 8.59 -7.35
CA LYS A 33 -3.31 8.26 -8.30
C LYS A 33 -3.86 7.53 -9.53
N LEU A 34 -4.80 6.60 -9.35
CA LEU A 34 -5.41 5.86 -10.45
C LEU A 34 -6.25 6.77 -11.35
N LYS A 35 -7.10 7.65 -10.79
CA LYS A 35 -7.86 8.64 -11.57
C LYS A 35 -6.97 9.57 -12.39
N LYS A 36 -5.82 9.98 -11.83
CA LYS A 36 -4.85 10.81 -12.56
C LYS A 36 -4.24 10.08 -13.76
N LYS A 37 -3.91 8.79 -13.62
CA LYS A 37 -3.32 8.00 -14.71
C LYS A 37 -4.37 7.56 -15.74
N PHE A 38 -5.49 7.05 -15.29
CA PHE A 38 -6.56 6.47 -16.12
C PHE A 38 -7.74 7.45 -16.26
N HIS A 39 -7.45 8.68 -16.68
CA HIS A 39 -8.44 9.76 -16.77
C HIS A 39 -9.58 9.49 -17.77
N ARG A 40 -9.40 8.56 -18.71
CA ARG A 40 -10.40 8.16 -19.70
C ARG A 40 -11.32 7.02 -19.25
N LEU A 41 -11.04 6.40 -18.09
CA LEU A 41 -11.77 5.23 -17.61
C LEU A 41 -12.54 5.57 -16.33
N HIS A 42 -13.77 5.06 -16.22
CA HIS A 42 -14.54 5.11 -14.99
C HIS A 42 -14.05 4.02 -14.03
N LEU A 43 -13.28 4.42 -13.02
CA LEU A 43 -12.77 3.51 -12.00
C LEU A 43 -13.72 3.47 -10.80
N GLN A 44 -14.17 2.26 -10.45
CA GLN A 44 -14.90 2.01 -9.22
C GLN A 44 -13.99 2.21 -7.99
N HIS A 45 -14.61 2.55 -6.86
CA HIS A 45 -13.89 2.67 -5.59
C HIS A 45 -13.24 1.34 -5.18
N ASP A 46 -13.95 0.24 -5.42
CA ASP A 46 -13.52 -1.12 -5.05
C ASP A 46 -12.22 -1.55 -5.76
N ALA A 47 -11.97 -1.05 -6.97
CA ALA A 47 -10.70 -1.29 -7.67
C ALA A 47 -9.51 -0.72 -6.88
N SER A 48 -9.72 0.38 -6.15
CA SER A 48 -8.68 0.99 -5.32
C SER A 48 -8.50 0.26 -3.99
N VAL A 49 -9.60 -0.26 -3.42
CA VAL A 49 -9.56 -1.13 -2.23
C VAL A 49 -8.81 -2.42 -2.55
N PHE A 50 -9.13 -3.06 -3.68
CA PHE A 50 -8.45 -4.27 -4.15
C PHE A 50 -6.96 -4.04 -4.36
N LEU A 51 -6.58 -2.97 -5.06
CA LEU A 51 -5.16 -2.65 -5.26
C LEU A 51 -4.45 -2.35 -3.94
N ALA A 52 -5.11 -1.66 -2.99
CA ALA A 52 -4.54 -1.41 -1.68
C ALA A 52 -4.27 -2.71 -0.92
N ALA A 53 -5.22 -3.65 -0.92
CA ALA A 53 -5.08 -4.95 -0.28
C ALA A 53 -3.96 -5.80 -0.91
N VAL A 54 -3.84 -5.82 -2.24
CA VAL A 54 -2.75 -6.54 -2.93
C VAL A 54 -1.39 -5.95 -2.57
N LEU A 55 -1.26 -4.63 -2.58
CA LEU A 55 -0.02 -3.96 -2.22
C LEU A 55 0.36 -4.21 -0.75
N GLU A 56 -0.63 -4.22 0.14
CA GLU A 56 -0.42 -4.56 1.55
C GLU A 56 0.02 -6.00 1.72
N TYR A 57 -0.67 -6.95 1.10
CA TYR A 57 -0.31 -8.37 1.13
C TYR A 57 1.14 -8.60 0.69
N LEU A 58 1.54 -8.04 -0.47
CA LEU A 58 2.92 -8.17 -0.95
C LEU A 58 3.93 -7.53 0.00
N THR A 59 3.57 -6.40 0.63
CA THR A 59 4.44 -5.74 1.61
C THR A 59 4.59 -6.59 2.88
N VAL A 60 3.50 -7.17 3.35
CA VAL A 60 3.48 -8.05 4.52
C VAL A 60 4.35 -9.28 4.29
N GLU A 61 4.29 -9.89 3.10
CA GLU A 61 5.11 -11.05 2.75
C GLU A 61 6.61 -10.72 2.84
N VAL A 62 7.03 -9.64 2.16
CA VAL A 62 8.43 -9.18 2.19
C VAL A 62 8.91 -8.84 3.61
N VAL A 63 8.08 -8.15 4.41
CA VAL A 63 8.41 -7.80 5.79
C VAL A 63 8.50 -9.04 6.69
N THR A 64 7.61 -10.01 6.50
CA THR A 64 7.57 -11.25 7.29
C THR A 64 8.79 -12.12 7.03
N LEU A 65 9.13 -12.32 5.76
CA LEU A 65 10.37 -13.01 5.37
C LEU A 65 11.59 -12.26 5.92
N SER A 66 11.56 -10.92 5.92
CA SER A 66 12.63 -10.12 6.49
C SER A 66 12.81 -10.30 7.99
N LYS A 67 11.71 -10.33 8.75
CA LYS A 67 11.73 -10.57 10.19
C LYS A 67 12.35 -11.94 10.50
N LYS A 68 11.98 -12.99 9.77
CA LYS A 68 12.51 -14.35 9.95
C LYS A 68 14.04 -14.39 9.83
N LEU A 69 14.62 -13.64 8.89
CA LEU A 69 16.07 -13.58 8.72
C LEU A 69 16.77 -12.72 9.78
N ILE A 70 16.16 -11.61 10.19
CA ILE A 70 16.78 -10.59 11.05
C ILE A 70 16.66 -10.91 12.53
N MET A 71 15.70 -11.77 12.91
CA MET A 71 15.49 -12.22 14.28
C MET A 71 16.76 -12.78 14.94
N LYS A 72 17.72 -13.30 14.16
CA LYS A 72 19.01 -13.77 14.67
C LYS A 72 20.02 -12.67 14.99
N ASN A 73 19.90 -11.49 14.39
CA ASN A 73 20.96 -10.50 14.36
C ASN A 73 20.57 -9.15 15.01
N ASN A 74 19.35 -9.02 15.58
CA ASN A 74 18.79 -7.83 16.27
C ASN A 74 19.20 -6.45 15.68
N ARG A 75 19.38 -6.39 14.35
CA ARG A 75 19.87 -5.22 13.63
C ARG A 75 18.80 -4.73 12.66
N ARG A 76 18.84 -3.44 12.31
CA ARG A 76 17.93 -2.85 11.33
C ARG A 76 18.06 -3.55 9.97
N ILE A 77 16.95 -3.65 9.23
CA ILE A 77 16.90 -4.22 7.87
C ILE A 77 17.86 -3.46 6.95
N ARG A 78 18.84 -4.18 6.36
CA ARG A 78 19.76 -3.65 5.33
C ARG A 78 19.38 -4.11 3.93
N SER A 79 19.78 -3.33 2.93
CA SER A 79 19.61 -3.62 1.50
C SER A 79 20.11 -5.02 1.08
N SER A 80 21.29 -5.42 1.59
CA SER A 80 21.87 -6.74 1.36
C SER A 80 21.03 -7.89 1.93
N GLN A 81 20.43 -7.70 3.11
CA GLN A 81 19.55 -8.70 3.71
C GLN A 81 18.28 -8.84 2.88
N VAL A 82 17.66 -7.73 2.48
CA VAL A 82 16.46 -7.75 1.62
C VAL A 82 16.72 -8.56 0.35
N LYS A 83 17.87 -8.37 -0.30
CA LYS A 83 18.25 -9.15 -1.49
C LYS A 83 18.33 -10.66 -1.19
N GLN A 84 18.98 -11.05 -0.09
CA GLN A 84 19.05 -12.46 0.31
C GLN A 84 17.67 -13.05 0.57
N ILE A 85 16.81 -12.31 1.27
CA ILE A 85 15.45 -12.75 1.64
C ILE A 85 14.60 -13.01 0.40
N LEU A 86 14.62 -12.09 -0.56
CA LEU A 86 13.84 -12.23 -1.78
C LEU A 86 14.28 -13.41 -2.63
N GLN A 87 15.55 -13.81 -2.57
CA GLN A 87 16.07 -15.00 -3.23
C GLN A 87 15.67 -16.32 -2.55
N THR A 88 15.21 -16.28 -1.30
CA THR A 88 14.74 -17.50 -0.61
C THR A 88 13.33 -17.91 -1.00
N ASP A 89 12.57 -17.00 -1.60
CA ASP A 89 11.19 -17.24 -2.02
C ASP A 89 11.10 -17.32 -3.56
N PRO A 90 10.61 -18.44 -4.13
CA PRO A 90 10.58 -18.62 -5.58
C PRO A 90 9.58 -17.68 -6.27
N ASP A 91 8.45 -17.38 -5.65
CA ASP A 91 7.41 -16.55 -6.23
C ASP A 91 7.87 -15.09 -6.32
N LEU A 92 8.51 -14.59 -5.26
CA LEU A 92 9.12 -13.26 -5.25
C LEU A 92 10.33 -13.17 -6.17
N THR A 93 11.12 -14.25 -6.29
CA THR A 93 12.24 -14.31 -7.24
C THR A 93 11.74 -14.21 -8.68
N ILE A 94 10.64 -14.90 -9.02
CA ILE A 94 10.03 -14.82 -10.35
C ILE A 94 9.45 -13.42 -10.58
N LEU A 95 8.68 -12.91 -9.61
CA LEU A 95 8.06 -11.59 -9.66
C LEU A 95 9.08 -10.46 -9.87
N LEU A 96 10.25 -10.57 -9.22
CA LEU A 96 11.30 -9.55 -9.23
C LEU A 96 12.49 -9.91 -10.13
N SER A 97 12.34 -10.87 -11.04
CA SER A 97 13.42 -11.39 -11.90
C SER A 97 14.15 -10.34 -12.73
N LYS A 98 13.52 -9.20 -13.04
CA LYS A 98 14.09 -8.08 -13.81
C LYS A 98 14.41 -6.85 -12.96
N VAL A 99 14.41 -6.97 -11.63
CA VAL A 99 14.66 -5.87 -10.71
C VAL A 99 16.04 -6.03 -10.07
N THR A 100 16.88 -4.99 -10.16
CA THR A 100 18.15 -4.94 -9.43
C THR A 100 17.94 -4.21 -8.10
N ILE A 101 18.29 -4.87 -6.99
CA ILE A 101 18.30 -4.27 -5.66
C ILE A 101 19.70 -3.77 -5.38
N PRO A 102 19.91 -2.44 -5.29
CA PRO A 102 21.19 -1.88 -4.89
C PRO A 102 21.54 -2.36 -3.49
N THR A 103 22.77 -2.84 -3.30
CA THR A 103 23.29 -3.20 -1.99
C THR A 103 24.41 -2.23 -1.64
N ASP A 104 24.40 -1.72 -0.42
CA ASP A 104 25.50 -0.87 0.07
C ASP A 104 26.80 -1.69 0.00
N ILE A 105 27.76 -1.19 -0.78
CA ILE A 105 29.14 -1.69 -0.85
C ILE A 105 29.90 -1.10 0.34
#